data_AF-A0A1X7KL70-F1
#
_entry.id   AF-A0A1X7KL70-F1
#
_cell.length_a   1.000
_cell.length_b   1.000
_cell.length_c   1.000
_cell.angle_alpha   90.00
_cell.angle_beta   90.00
_cell.angle_gamma   90.00
#
_symmetry.space_group_name_H-M   'P 1'
#
loop_
_entity.id
_entity.type
_entity.pdbx_description
1 polymer ?
#
loop_
_entity_poly.entity_id
_entity_poly.type
_entity_poly.pdbx_seq_one_letter_code
_entity_poly.pdbx_strand_id
1 'polypeptide(L)'
;MYLVSEPKQLTEAQHHMLEGIRSNLYPPGYLRFLQRYGEGTYRGWMNVHMPDAEVLKPFPDYGLWEHDEASPITEQQIGACIAIGTTVDGDFLAVHPKTSQFIWLPRHDEVLKSLSISISMGDEEEEADWYIEVLEDIYNQVYGSNPADPSYYEPWTDAKRHLFLRLPPEQEPLTLSELADMCREAFHPDQYIQNEYTCKLFYQQLGGYLRFNIANGQEIALIYEQHAQSLLDAMEQWFLSQGCERYA
;
A
#
# COMPACT_ATOMS: atom_id res chain seq x y z
N MET A 1 2.09 11.16 -7.48
CA MET A 1 1.69 10.32 -6.33
C MET A 1 1.83 11.12 -5.04
N TYR A 2 0.84 11.09 -4.15
CA TYR A 2 0.91 11.71 -2.83
C TYR A 2 1.72 10.83 -1.85
N LEU A 3 2.67 11.40 -1.12
CA LEU A 3 3.40 10.69 -0.07
C LEU A 3 2.75 10.97 1.28
N VAL A 4 2.35 9.94 2.02
CA VAL A 4 1.65 10.13 3.30
C VAL A 4 2.57 10.67 4.39
N SER A 5 3.84 10.28 4.37
CA SER A 5 4.87 10.81 5.25
C SER A 5 6.23 10.79 4.56
N GLU A 6 7.25 11.32 5.22
CA GLU A 6 8.62 11.28 4.73
C GLU A 6 9.12 9.83 4.65
N PRO A 7 9.66 9.38 3.50
CA PRO A 7 10.29 8.08 3.39
C PRO A 7 11.43 7.88 4.37
N LYS A 8 11.51 6.68 4.96
CA LYS A 8 12.67 6.27 5.74
C LYS A 8 13.87 6.14 4.81
N GLN A 9 14.96 6.83 5.14
CA GLN A 9 16.22 6.68 4.41
C GLN A 9 16.72 5.23 4.53
N LEU A 10 17.17 4.68 3.41
CA LEU A 10 17.82 3.38 3.40
C LEU A 10 19.15 3.45 4.14
N THR A 11 19.50 2.37 4.83
CA THR A 11 20.82 2.20 5.43
C THR A 11 21.87 1.97 4.34
N GLU A 12 23.15 2.24 4.64
CA GLU A 12 24.26 1.94 3.71
C GLU A 12 24.25 0.47 3.25
N ALA A 13 23.94 -0.45 4.17
CA ALA A 13 23.82 -1.87 3.85
C ALA A 13 22.71 -2.16 2.82
N GLN A 14 21.56 -1.48 2.95
CA GLN A 14 20.46 -1.60 1.99
C GLN A 14 20.83 -0.98 0.63
N HIS A 15 21.51 0.16 0.62
CA HIS A 15 22.01 0.77 -0.61
C HIS A 15 22.96 -0.18 -1.35
N HIS A 16 23.98 -0.73 -0.66
CA HIS A 16 24.91 -1.67 -1.26
C HIS A 16 24.24 -2.97 -1.73
N MET A 17 23.23 -3.45 -0.99
CA MET A 17 22.44 -4.59 -1.43
C MET A 17 21.73 -4.29 -2.75
N LEU A 18 21.06 -3.13 -2.87
CA LEU A 18 20.36 -2.74 -4.10
C LEU A 18 21.31 -2.52 -5.28
N GLU A 19 22.51 -1.98 -5.04
CA GLU A 19 23.55 -1.82 -6.08
C GLU A 19 24.07 -3.16 -6.61
N GLY A 20 24.13 -4.19 -5.75
CA GLY A 20 24.57 -5.54 -6.13
C GLY A 20 23.52 -6.35 -6.90
N ILE A 21 22.29 -5.86 -6.98
CA ILE A 21 21.18 -6.55 -7.62
C ILE A 21 21.16 -6.29 -9.13
N ARG A 22 20.91 -7.33 -9.91
CA ARG A 22 20.74 -7.23 -11.37
C ARG A 22 19.41 -6.54 -11.69
N SER A 23 19.46 -5.28 -12.11
CA SER A 23 18.27 -4.47 -12.40
C SER A 23 17.34 -5.08 -13.44
N ASN A 24 17.89 -5.77 -14.45
CA ASN A 24 17.13 -6.43 -15.52
C ASN A 24 16.30 -7.64 -15.08
N LEU A 25 16.41 -8.06 -13.81
CA LEU A 25 15.57 -9.11 -13.24
C LEU A 25 14.22 -8.58 -12.74
N TYR A 26 14.14 -7.31 -12.38
CA TYR A 26 13.00 -6.72 -11.70
C TYR A 26 12.15 -5.89 -12.66
N PRO A 27 10.90 -5.57 -12.28
CA PRO A 27 10.11 -4.62 -13.03
C PRO A 27 10.87 -3.29 -13.17
N PRO A 28 10.70 -2.59 -14.30
CA PRO A 28 11.35 -1.31 -14.49
C PRO A 28 11.00 -0.32 -13.36
N GLY A 29 11.98 0.47 -12.94
CA GLY A 29 11.82 1.45 -11.86
C GLY A 29 11.80 0.89 -10.44
N TYR A 30 11.55 -0.41 -10.22
CA TYR A 30 11.35 -0.99 -8.88
C TYR A 30 12.50 -0.70 -7.90
N LEU A 31 13.75 -0.95 -8.29
CA LEU A 31 14.90 -0.72 -7.40
C LEU A 31 15.08 0.77 -7.08
N ARG A 32 14.86 1.66 -8.06
CA ARG A 32 14.93 3.12 -7.84
C ARG A 32 13.78 3.61 -6.99
N PHE A 33 12.59 3.04 -7.16
CA PHE A 33 11.43 3.31 -6.33
C PHE A 33 11.74 2.99 -4.87
N LEU A 34 12.33 1.81 -4.58
CA LEU A 34 12.79 1.46 -3.22
C LEU A 34 13.89 2.39 -2.72
N GLN A 35 14.85 2.79 -3.55
CA GLN A 35 15.89 3.75 -3.16
C GLN A 35 15.31 5.12 -2.77
N ARG A 36 14.24 5.54 -3.44
CA ARG A 36 13.64 6.86 -3.25
C ARG A 36 12.60 6.89 -2.13
N TYR A 37 11.76 5.86 -2.04
CA TYR A 37 10.58 5.85 -1.17
C TYR A 37 10.64 4.79 -0.07
N GLY A 38 11.63 3.88 -0.10
CA GLY A 38 11.72 2.76 0.83
C GLY A 38 10.56 1.78 0.69
N GLU A 39 10.43 0.89 1.67
CA GLU A 39 9.30 -0.04 1.78
C GLU A 39 8.03 0.70 2.22
N GLY A 40 6.87 0.20 1.82
CA GLY A 40 5.63 0.92 2.03
C GLY A 40 4.43 0.30 1.32
N THR A 41 3.27 0.92 1.48
CA THR A 41 2.02 0.45 0.88
C THR A 41 1.52 1.44 -0.18
N TYR A 42 1.39 0.96 -1.41
CA TYR A 42 0.83 1.69 -2.53
C TYR A 42 -0.69 1.56 -2.58
N ARG A 43 -1.39 2.72 -2.55
CA ARG A 43 -2.85 2.85 -2.61
C ARG A 43 -3.64 1.95 -1.63
N GLY A 44 -2.99 1.47 -0.57
CA GLY A 44 -3.58 0.56 0.40
C GLY A 44 -3.83 -0.86 -0.11
N TRP A 45 -3.35 -1.25 -1.29
CA TRP A 45 -3.57 -2.60 -1.84
C TRP A 45 -2.28 -3.41 -2.00
N MET A 46 -1.17 -2.77 -2.37
CA MET A 46 0.12 -3.44 -2.60
C MET A 46 1.17 -2.95 -1.61
N ASN A 47 1.73 -3.88 -0.85
CA ASN A 47 2.93 -3.68 -0.06
C ASN A 47 4.15 -3.86 -0.95
N VAL A 48 4.94 -2.82 -1.11
CA VAL A 48 6.22 -2.84 -1.81
C VAL A 48 7.31 -3.00 -0.76
N HIS A 49 8.09 -4.06 -0.88
CA HIS A 49 9.14 -4.39 0.08
C HIS A 49 10.44 -4.76 -0.64
N MET A 50 11.54 -4.91 0.12
CA MET A 50 12.80 -5.37 -0.44
C MET A 50 12.65 -6.79 -1.02
N PRO A 51 13.48 -7.17 -2.03
CA PRO A 51 13.43 -8.51 -2.60
C PRO A 51 13.65 -9.60 -1.54
N ASP A 52 12.70 -10.53 -1.45
CA ASP A 52 12.74 -11.65 -0.51
C ASP A 52 12.77 -12.98 -1.26
N ALA A 53 13.93 -13.64 -1.22
CA ALA A 53 14.15 -14.94 -1.85
C ALA A 53 13.81 -16.13 -0.92
N GLU A 54 13.44 -15.87 0.33
CA GLU A 54 13.20 -16.90 1.35
C GLU A 54 11.72 -17.19 1.54
N VAL A 55 10.85 -16.17 1.46
CA VAL A 55 9.42 -16.31 1.80
C VAL A 55 8.69 -17.36 0.97
N LEU A 56 9.05 -17.55 -0.31
CA LEU A 56 8.41 -18.52 -1.21
C LEU A 56 9.03 -19.92 -1.17
N LYS A 57 10.18 -20.13 -0.51
CA LYS A 57 10.85 -21.44 -0.44
C LYS A 57 10.00 -22.61 0.09
N PRO A 58 9.15 -22.45 1.11
CA PRO A 58 8.39 -23.59 1.63
C PRO A 58 7.16 -23.95 0.78
N PHE A 59 6.75 -23.07 -0.15
CA PHE A 59 5.49 -23.22 -0.87
C PHE A 59 5.40 -24.39 -1.87
N PRO A 60 6.49 -24.84 -2.54
CA PRO A 60 6.44 -26.03 -3.40
C PRO A 60 5.98 -27.31 -2.71
N ASP A 61 6.06 -27.39 -1.37
CA ASP A 61 5.70 -28.59 -0.62
C ASP A 61 4.23 -28.58 -0.15
N TYR A 62 3.53 -27.45 -0.30
CA TYR A 62 2.16 -27.29 0.19
C TYR A 62 1.08 -27.63 -0.84
N GLY A 63 1.39 -27.64 -2.15
CA GLY A 63 0.40 -27.91 -3.19
C GLY A 63 -0.74 -26.90 -3.21
N LEU A 64 -0.44 -25.60 -3.00
CA LEU A 64 -1.47 -24.55 -2.92
C LEU A 64 -2.01 -24.12 -4.28
N TRP A 65 -1.28 -24.37 -5.37
CA TRP A 65 -1.65 -23.95 -6.72
C TRP A 65 -1.65 -25.13 -7.67
N GLU A 66 -2.55 -25.12 -8.64
CA GLU A 66 -2.60 -26.10 -9.71
C GLU A 66 -1.52 -25.79 -10.76
N HIS A 67 -0.86 -26.85 -11.24
CA HIS A 67 0.16 -26.75 -12.27
C HIS A 67 -0.17 -27.68 -13.44
N ASP A 68 -0.27 -27.10 -14.62
CA ASP A 68 -0.51 -27.76 -15.90
C ASP A 68 0.49 -27.29 -16.97
N GLU A 69 0.28 -27.70 -18.23
CA GLU A 69 1.15 -27.31 -19.35
C GLU A 69 1.10 -25.81 -19.68
N ALA A 70 0.03 -25.11 -19.27
CA ALA A 70 -0.14 -23.68 -19.52
C ALA A 70 0.41 -22.80 -18.38
N SER A 71 0.80 -23.42 -17.26
CA SER A 71 1.29 -22.72 -16.08
C SER A 71 2.63 -22.01 -16.37
N PRO A 72 2.82 -20.77 -15.86
CA PRO A 72 4.00 -19.97 -16.19
C PRO A 72 5.30 -20.55 -15.62
N ILE A 73 5.19 -21.28 -14.51
CA ILE A 73 6.27 -21.98 -13.83
C ILE A 73 5.76 -23.30 -13.28
N THR A 74 6.68 -24.23 -13.01
CA THR A 74 6.39 -25.46 -12.27
C THR A 74 6.28 -25.18 -10.78
N GLU A 75 5.65 -26.10 -10.05
CA GLU A 75 5.51 -26.02 -8.59
C GLU A 75 6.87 -25.86 -7.89
N GLN A 76 7.85 -26.66 -8.30
CA GLN A 76 9.21 -26.59 -7.75
C GLN A 76 9.92 -25.26 -8.04
N GLN A 77 9.52 -24.54 -9.09
CA GLN A 77 10.08 -23.23 -9.41
C GLN A 77 9.54 -22.10 -8.51
N ILE A 78 8.43 -22.31 -7.80
CA ILE A 78 7.90 -21.33 -6.84
C ILE A 78 8.97 -21.01 -5.79
N GLY A 79 9.65 -22.02 -5.25
CA GLY A 79 10.67 -21.85 -4.22
C GLY A 79 11.94 -21.13 -4.70
N ALA A 80 12.09 -20.91 -6.01
CA ALA A 80 13.17 -20.12 -6.59
C ALA A 80 12.75 -18.67 -6.89
N CYS A 81 11.46 -18.34 -6.76
CA CYS A 81 10.95 -16.99 -7.01
C CYS A 81 11.37 -16.04 -5.89
N ILE A 82 11.55 -14.78 -6.26
CA ILE A 82 11.87 -13.69 -5.35
C ILE A 82 10.63 -12.83 -5.22
N ALA A 83 10.04 -12.76 -4.02
CA ALA A 83 8.90 -11.89 -3.75
C ALA A 83 9.36 -10.43 -3.68
N ILE A 84 8.61 -9.55 -4.32
CA ILE A 84 8.91 -8.10 -4.38
C ILE A 84 7.73 -7.23 -3.93
N GLY A 85 6.57 -7.86 -3.74
CA GLY A 85 5.42 -7.23 -3.11
C GLY A 85 4.40 -8.26 -2.64
N THR A 86 3.51 -7.82 -1.76
CA THR A 86 2.36 -8.60 -1.29
C THR A 86 1.11 -7.75 -1.27
N THR A 87 -0.05 -8.33 -1.58
CA THR A 87 -1.31 -7.61 -1.38
C THR A 87 -1.72 -7.60 0.08
N VAL A 88 -2.62 -6.69 0.46
CA VAL A 88 -3.27 -6.73 1.78
C VAL A 88 -4.08 -8.01 2.01
N ASP A 89 -4.51 -8.67 0.94
CA ASP A 89 -5.20 -9.95 0.99
C ASP A 89 -4.25 -11.14 1.10
N GLY A 90 -2.94 -10.93 0.86
CA GLY A 90 -1.89 -11.92 1.04
C GLY A 90 -1.46 -12.64 -0.24
N ASP A 91 -1.77 -12.10 -1.41
CA ASP A 91 -1.21 -12.55 -2.69
C ASP A 91 0.26 -12.10 -2.79
N PHE A 92 1.09 -12.84 -3.53
CA PHE A 92 2.46 -12.43 -3.81
C PHE A 92 2.61 -11.91 -5.23
N LEU A 93 3.36 -10.82 -5.37
CA LEU A 93 4.00 -10.42 -6.60
C LEU A 93 5.46 -10.86 -6.54
N ALA A 94 5.87 -11.73 -7.48
CA ALA A 94 7.21 -12.30 -7.49
C ALA A 94 7.86 -12.25 -8.87
N VAL A 95 9.17 -12.38 -8.88
CA VAL A 95 9.98 -12.52 -10.09
C VAL A 95 10.71 -13.85 -10.07
N HIS A 96 10.73 -14.55 -11.21
CA HIS A 96 11.51 -15.78 -11.31
C HIS A 96 12.90 -15.51 -11.94
N PRO A 97 14.02 -15.81 -11.23
CA PRO A 97 15.37 -15.34 -11.57
C PRO A 97 15.92 -15.78 -12.94
N LYS A 98 15.39 -16.87 -13.51
CA LYS A 98 15.85 -17.41 -14.80
C LYS A 98 14.99 -17.00 -15.99
N THR A 99 13.71 -16.74 -15.76
CA THR A 99 12.75 -16.41 -16.82
C THR A 99 12.46 -14.92 -16.86
N SER A 100 12.84 -14.17 -15.82
CA SER A 100 12.49 -12.76 -15.63
C SER A 100 10.99 -12.48 -15.77
N GLN A 101 10.16 -13.52 -15.58
CA GLN A 101 8.71 -13.40 -15.62
C GLN A 101 8.22 -12.83 -14.29
N PHE A 102 7.21 -11.97 -14.40
CA PHE A 102 6.46 -11.46 -13.26
C PHE A 102 5.29 -12.39 -12.99
N ILE A 103 5.22 -12.89 -11.77
CA ILE A 103 4.31 -13.96 -11.40
C ILE A 103 3.44 -13.45 -10.27
N TRP A 104 2.13 -13.55 -10.48
CA TRP A 104 1.13 -13.37 -9.44
C TRP A 104 0.82 -14.73 -8.82
N LEU A 105 1.03 -14.84 -7.51
CA LEU A 105 0.65 -16.01 -6.73
C LEU A 105 -0.54 -15.65 -5.84
N PRO A 106 -1.78 -15.90 -6.28
CA PRO A 106 -2.96 -15.51 -5.54
C PRO A 106 -3.16 -16.41 -4.31
N ARG A 107 -3.60 -15.83 -3.19
CA ARG A 107 -3.94 -16.58 -1.98
C ARG A 107 -5.28 -17.30 -2.08
N HIS A 108 -6.22 -16.69 -2.81
CA HIS A 108 -7.63 -17.13 -2.88
C HIS A 108 -8.02 -17.71 -4.24
N ASP A 109 -7.03 -18.09 -5.04
CA ASP A 109 -7.20 -18.72 -6.35
C ASP A 109 -6.10 -19.77 -6.53
N GLU A 110 -6.38 -20.81 -7.30
CA GLU A 110 -5.49 -21.96 -7.48
C GLU A 110 -4.58 -21.76 -8.71
N VAL A 111 -4.85 -20.77 -9.56
CA VAL A 111 -4.14 -20.55 -10.82
C VAL A 111 -3.12 -19.40 -10.71
N LEU A 112 -1.85 -19.73 -10.95
CA LEU A 112 -0.78 -18.73 -11.09
C LEU A 112 -0.94 -17.92 -12.37
N LYS A 113 -0.68 -16.61 -12.31
CA LYS A 113 -0.76 -15.73 -13.49
C LYS A 113 0.61 -15.17 -13.84
N SER A 114 0.99 -15.24 -15.11
CA SER A 114 2.07 -14.41 -15.65
C SER A 114 1.53 -13.02 -15.93
N LEU A 115 2.15 -12.00 -15.37
CA LEU A 115 1.81 -10.61 -15.63
C LEU A 115 2.64 -10.09 -16.79
N SER A 116 1.98 -9.42 -17.74
CA SER A 116 2.64 -8.78 -18.87
C SER A 116 2.66 -7.29 -18.63
N ILE A 117 3.83 -6.71 -18.43
CA ILE A 117 3.98 -5.26 -18.24
C ILE A 117 3.96 -4.58 -19.60
N SER A 118 2.97 -3.73 -19.85
CA SER A 118 2.80 -3.02 -21.11
C SER A 118 2.86 -1.51 -20.92
N ILE A 119 3.97 -0.99 -20.37
CA ILE A 119 4.16 0.45 -20.17
C ILE A 119 5.04 1.07 -21.26
N SER A 120 4.71 2.31 -21.63
CA SER A 120 5.49 3.10 -22.58
C SER A 120 6.54 3.90 -21.82
N MET A 121 7.76 3.38 -21.79
CA MET A 121 8.88 4.01 -21.08
C MET A 121 9.17 5.40 -21.66
N GLY A 122 9.08 6.43 -20.80
CA GLY A 122 9.45 7.81 -21.12
C GLY A 122 10.96 8.05 -21.04
N ASP A 123 11.38 9.30 -20.83
CA ASP A 123 12.79 9.67 -20.66
C ASP A 123 13.36 9.19 -19.30
N GLU A 124 14.69 9.01 -19.22
CA GLU A 124 15.42 8.44 -18.07
C GLU A 124 15.29 9.21 -16.73
N GLU A 125 14.77 10.44 -16.73
CA GLU A 125 14.66 11.25 -15.50
C GLU A 125 13.45 10.86 -14.62
N GLU A 126 12.49 10.10 -15.14
CA GLU A 126 11.25 9.70 -14.46
C GLU A 126 11.21 8.19 -14.10
N GLU A 127 12.37 7.52 -14.03
CA GLU A 127 12.43 6.06 -13.84
C GLU A 127 11.74 5.53 -12.57
N ALA A 128 11.71 6.30 -11.49
CA ALA A 128 11.00 5.90 -10.27
C ALA A 128 9.48 5.89 -10.49
N ASP A 129 8.96 6.78 -11.33
CA ASP A 129 7.54 6.87 -11.64
C ASP A 129 7.10 5.74 -12.58
N TRP A 130 8.03 5.13 -13.34
CA TRP A 130 7.73 3.93 -14.14
C TRP A 130 7.20 2.78 -13.28
N TYR A 131 7.70 2.61 -12.06
CA TYR A 131 7.18 1.55 -11.19
C TYR A 131 5.75 1.83 -10.71
N ILE A 132 5.37 3.10 -10.60
CA ILE A 132 3.99 3.49 -10.30
C ILE A 132 3.08 3.04 -11.45
N GLU A 133 3.50 3.26 -12.70
CA GLU A 133 2.76 2.77 -13.88
C GLU A 133 2.69 1.24 -13.93
N VAL A 134 3.77 0.54 -13.56
CA VAL A 134 3.76 -0.92 -13.41
C VAL A 134 2.70 -1.34 -12.39
N LEU A 135 2.66 -0.71 -11.22
CA LEU A 135 1.69 -1.05 -10.18
C LEU A 135 0.25 -0.80 -10.65
N GLU A 136 0.01 0.28 -11.38
CA GLU A 136 -1.30 0.57 -11.98
C GLU A 136 -1.68 -0.45 -13.07
N ASP A 137 -0.75 -0.85 -13.94
CA ASP A 137 -0.97 -1.90 -14.94
C ASP A 137 -1.32 -3.24 -14.28
N ILE A 138 -0.56 -3.64 -13.24
CA ILE A 138 -0.85 -4.84 -12.45
C ILE A 138 -2.21 -4.75 -11.78
N TYR A 139 -2.54 -3.61 -11.16
CA TYR A 139 -3.84 -3.41 -10.53
C TYR A 139 -4.98 -3.62 -11.53
N ASN A 140 -4.87 -3.02 -12.72
CA ASN A 140 -5.85 -3.15 -13.78
C ASN A 140 -5.98 -4.60 -14.29
N GLN A 141 -4.88 -5.34 -14.41
CA GLN A 141 -4.89 -6.74 -14.82
C GLN A 141 -5.53 -7.66 -13.78
N VAL A 142 -5.32 -7.40 -12.48
CA VAL A 142 -5.80 -8.27 -11.39
C VAL A 142 -7.23 -7.93 -10.97
N TYR A 143 -7.55 -6.64 -10.81
CA TYR A 143 -8.81 -6.17 -10.25
C TYR A 143 -9.73 -5.49 -11.27
N GLY A 144 -9.25 -5.27 -12.50
CA GLY A 144 -9.96 -4.50 -13.52
C GLY A 144 -9.75 -2.98 -13.37
N SER A 145 -10.21 -2.24 -14.37
CA SER A 145 -10.12 -0.78 -14.36
C SER A 145 -11.17 -0.17 -13.43
N ASN A 146 -10.71 0.57 -12.43
CA ASN A 146 -11.57 1.40 -11.58
C ASN A 146 -11.22 2.89 -11.80
N PRO A 147 -12.19 3.82 -11.84
CA PRO A 147 -11.86 5.23 -12.01
C PRO A 147 -11.02 5.78 -10.84
N ALA A 148 -9.81 6.23 -11.17
CA ALA A 148 -9.10 7.40 -10.65
C ALA A 148 -9.20 7.74 -9.15
N ASP A 149 -9.09 6.78 -8.23
CA ASP A 149 -8.66 7.15 -6.87
C ASP A 149 -7.24 7.73 -6.96
N PRO A 150 -6.96 8.85 -6.30
CA PRO A 150 -5.65 9.48 -6.36
C PRO A 150 -4.58 8.54 -5.80
N SER A 151 -3.51 8.34 -6.58
CA SER A 151 -2.39 7.49 -6.17
C SER A 151 -1.67 8.08 -4.96
N TYR A 152 -1.53 7.28 -3.91
CA TYR A 152 -0.74 7.62 -2.73
C TYR A 152 0.18 6.46 -2.33
N TYR A 153 1.26 6.79 -1.62
CA TYR A 153 2.17 5.82 -1.02
C TYR A 153 2.34 6.11 0.46
N GLU A 154 2.27 5.03 1.24
CA GLU A 154 2.45 5.03 2.68
C GLU A 154 3.79 4.36 3.03
N PRO A 155 4.89 5.13 3.19
CA PRO A 155 6.15 4.56 3.67
C PRO A 155 5.96 3.86 5.02
N TRP A 156 6.66 2.75 5.21
CA TRP A 156 6.73 2.08 6.49
C TRP A 156 7.78 2.74 7.37
N THR A 157 7.31 3.39 8.43
CA THR A 157 8.15 4.12 9.38
C THR A 157 7.90 3.64 10.80
N ASP A 158 8.95 3.60 11.62
CA ASP A 158 8.85 3.25 13.05
C ASP A 158 8.22 4.39 13.88
N ALA A 159 8.03 5.57 13.26
CA ALA A 159 7.50 6.78 13.87
C ALA A 159 5.97 6.84 13.85
N LYS A 160 5.31 5.97 13.08
CA LYS A 160 3.85 5.95 12.92
C LYS A 160 3.17 5.52 14.22
N ARG A 161 2.10 6.23 14.57
CA ARG A 161 1.27 6.04 15.76
C ARG A 161 -0.20 6.13 15.37
N HIS A 162 -1.05 5.60 16.25
CA HIS A 162 -2.48 5.50 16.03
C HIS A 162 -3.23 5.98 17.27
N LEU A 163 -4.28 6.77 17.04
CA LEU A 163 -5.29 7.11 18.03
C LEU A 163 -6.65 6.68 17.47
N PHE A 164 -7.43 5.94 18.25
CA PHE A 164 -8.77 5.53 17.86
C PHE A 164 -9.82 6.29 18.66
N LEU A 165 -10.77 6.86 17.94
CA LEU A 165 -11.95 7.49 18.48
C LEU A 165 -13.18 6.74 17.97
N ARG A 166 -14.26 6.85 18.74
CA ARG A 166 -15.54 6.24 18.44
C ARG A 166 -16.63 7.29 18.46
N LEU A 167 -17.47 7.30 17.43
CA LEU A 167 -18.77 7.98 17.43
C LEU A 167 -19.79 7.04 18.10
N PRO A 168 -20.34 7.38 19.28
CA PRO A 168 -21.29 6.52 19.97
C PRO A 168 -22.57 6.31 19.15
N PRO A 169 -23.18 5.11 19.21
CA PRO A 169 -24.50 4.88 18.62
C PRO A 169 -25.59 5.47 19.51
N GLU A 170 -25.81 6.78 19.47
CA GLU A 170 -26.90 7.46 20.22
C GLU A 170 -27.87 8.25 19.31
N GLN A 171 -28.98 8.70 19.89
CA GLN A 171 -30.30 8.92 19.27
C GLN A 171 -30.44 10.11 18.27
N GLU A 172 -29.38 10.82 17.91
CA GLU A 172 -29.38 11.92 16.92
C GLU A 172 -28.51 11.62 15.69
N PRO A 173 -28.83 12.20 14.52
CA PRO A 173 -28.56 11.59 13.21
C PRO A 173 -27.12 11.74 12.70
N LEU A 174 -26.20 12.35 13.45
CA LEU A 174 -24.87 12.63 12.93
C LEU A 174 -24.17 11.32 12.53
N THR A 175 -24.02 11.13 11.24
CA THR A 175 -23.37 9.97 10.66
C THR A 175 -21.86 10.18 10.59
N LEU A 176 -21.11 9.09 10.51
CA LEU A 176 -19.68 9.14 10.29
C LEU A 176 -19.30 9.87 8.98
N SER A 177 -20.17 9.81 7.97
CA SER A 177 -19.98 10.53 6.70
C SER A 177 -20.14 12.04 6.88
N GLU A 178 -21.18 12.48 7.57
CA GLU A 178 -21.39 13.91 7.86
C GLU A 178 -20.26 14.46 8.74
N LEU A 179 -19.80 13.68 9.72
CA LEU A 179 -18.66 14.05 10.55
C LEU A 179 -17.36 14.16 9.73
N ALA A 180 -17.16 13.28 8.74
CA ALA A 180 -16.02 13.36 7.83
C ALA A 180 -16.07 14.63 6.96
N ASP A 181 -17.24 15.00 6.44
CA ASP A 181 -17.44 16.25 5.70
C ASP A 181 -17.17 17.48 6.59
N MET A 182 -17.70 17.49 7.81
CA MET A 182 -17.43 18.56 8.77
C MET A 182 -15.94 18.67 9.11
N CYS A 183 -15.24 17.54 9.27
CA CYS A 183 -13.81 17.51 9.53
C CYS A 183 -13.02 18.07 8.33
N ARG A 184 -13.41 17.70 7.10
CA ARG A 184 -12.80 18.21 5.87
C ARG A 184 -12.90 19.73 5.77
N GLU A 185 -14.05 20.30 6.10
CA GLU A 185 -14.24 21.76 6.12
C GLU A 185 -13.47 22.45 7.25
N ALA A 186 -13.30 21.79 8.40
CA ALA A 186 -12.60 22.37 9.55
C ALA A 186 -11.07 22.36 9.40
N PHE A 187 -10.50 21.32 8.78
CA PHE A 187 -9.05 21.10 8.77
C PHE A 187 -8.41 21.11 7.37
N HIS A 188 -9.20 21.10 6.29
CA HIS A 188 -8.73 21.21 4.90
C HIS A 188 -7.59 20.22 4.54
N PRO A 189 -7.90 18.93 4.32
CA PRO A 189 -6.88 17.94 3.98
C PRO A 189 -6.21 18.24 2.64
N ASP A 190 -4.95 17.83 2.51
CA ASP A 190 -4.17 17.96 1.27
C ASP A 190 -4.72 17.05 0.15
N GLN A 191 -5.26 15.90 0.54
CA GLN A 191 -5.91 14.93 -0.34
C GLN A 191 -7.01 14.18 0.44
N TYR A 192 -8.03 13.68 -0.25
CA TYR A 192 -8.97 12.74 0.36
C TYR A 192 -9.39 11.63 -0.60
N ILE A 193 -9.81 10.51 -0.05
CA ILE A 193 -10.36 9.36 -0.77
C ILE A 193 -11.63 8.94 -0.05
N GLN A 194 -12.73 8.77 -0.77
CA GLN A 194 -14.00 8.38 -0.19
C GLN A 194 -14.70 7.36 -1.07
N ASN A 195 -15.13 6.26 -0.47
CA ASN A 195 -15.98 5.25 -1.09
C ASN A 195 -17.06 4.81 -0.09
N GLU A 196 -17.84 3.78 -0.46
CA GLU A 196 -18.94 3.29 0.36
C GLU A 196 -18.50 2.68 1.71
N TYR A 197 -17.22 2.33 1.88
CA TYR A 197 -16.69 1.69 3.08
C TYR A 197 -15.79 2.59 3.93
N THR A 198 -15.13 3.58 3.34
CA THR A 198 -14.17 4.43 4.06
C THR A 198 -14.09 5.85 3.52
N CYS A 199 -13.74 6.79 4.39
CA CYS A 199 -13.24 8.10 4.02
C CYS A 199 -11.85 8.30 4.64
N LYS A 200 -10.85 8.64 3.82
CA LYS A 200 -9.48 8.98 4.25
C LYS A 200 -9.21 10.44 3.96
N LEU A 201 -8.81 11.20 4.97
CA LEU A 201 -8.41 12.61 4.86
C LEU A 201 -6.92 12.72 5.16
N PHE A 202 -6.09 13.05 4.17
CA PHE A 202 -4.62 13.05 4.27
C PHE A 202 -4.07 14.42 4.64
N TYR A 203 -3.06 14.43 5.50
CA TYR A 203 -2.40 15.64 5.99
C TYR A 203 -0.88 15.44 6.06
N GLN A 204 -0.13 16.21 5.26
CA GLN A 204 1.34 16.22 5.28
C GLN A 204 1.87 16.59 6.65
N GLN A 205 1.26 17.59 7.30
CA GLN A 205 1.65 18.04 8.65
C GLN A 205 1.44 16.96 9.72
N LEU A 206 0.58 15.99 9.46
CA LEU A 206 0.36 14.84 10.34
C LEU A 206 1.36 13.71 10.07
N GLY A 207 1.98 13.69 8.88
CA GLY A 207 2.65 12.51 8.34
C GLY A 207 1.68 11.32 8.22
N GLY A 208 0.42 11.59 7.88
CA GLY A 208 -0.64 10.62 8.09
C GLY A 208 -2.01 11.03 7.54
N TYR A 209 -3.05 10.43 8.10
CA TYR A 209 -4.43 10.67 7.71
C TYR A 209 -5.42 10.29 8.80
N LEU A 210 -6.63 10.82 8.66
CA LEU A 210 -7.80 10.32 9.37
C LEU A 210 -8.51 9.30 8.51
N ARG A 211 -8.90 8.17 9.10
CA ARG A 211 -9.72 7.14 8.47
C ARG A 211 -11.04 7.03 9.21
N PHE A 212 -12.11 7.31 8.50
CA PHE A 212 -13.48 7.04 8.92
C PHE A 212 -13.88 5.69 8.36
N ASN A 213 -14.28 4.76 9.23
CA ASN A 213 -14.80 3.46 8.84
C ASN A 213 -16.31 3.56 8.57
N ILE A 214 -16.67 4.00 7.37
CA ILE A 214 -18.08 4.22 6.96
C ILE A 214 -18.87 2.91 7.04
N ALA A 215 -18.23 1.76 6.77
CA ALA A 215 -18.85 0.45 6.84
C ALA A 215 -19.33 0.09 8.27
N ASN A 216 -18.57 0.44 9.31
CA ASN A 216 -18.96 0.19 10.70
C ASN A 216 -19.74 1.36 11.34
N GLY A 217 -19.66 2.56 10.73
CA GLY A 217 -20.39 3.75 11.13
C GLY A 217 -19.95 4.40 12.45
N GLN A 218 -18.86 3.94 13.08
CA GLN A 218 -18.49 4.37 14.44
C GLN A 218 -17.00 4.68 14.60
N GLU A 219 -16.11 4.02 13.87
CA GLU A 219 -14.67 4.14 14.15
C GLU A 219 -14.01 5.25 13.34
N ILE A 220 -13.21 6.05 14.04
CA ILE A 220 -12.32 7.05 13.47
C ILE A 220 -10.90 6.69 13.93
N ALA A 221 -10.00 6.46 12.98
CA ALA A 221 -8.59 6.27 13.27
C ALA A 221 -7.81 7.50 12.84
N LEU A 222 -7.00 8.05 13.73
CA LEU A 222 -6.02 9.09 13.43
C LEU A 222 -4.67 8.39 13.33
N ILE A 223 -4.10 8.38 12.13
CA ILE A 223 -2.78 7.83 11.84
C ILE A 223 -1.83 9.01 11.69
N TYR A 224 -0.76 9.04 12.48
CA TYR A 224 0.13 10.20 12.56
C TYR A 224 1.57 9.81 12.88
N GLU A 225 2.51 10.71 12.61
CA GLU A 225 3.88 10.57 13.09
C GLU A 225 4.11 11.29 14.42
N GLN A 226 5.00 10.74 15.25
CA GLN A 226 5.24 11.21 16.63
C GLN A 226 5.50 12.73 16.77
N HIS A 227 6.00 13.39 15.74
CA HIS A 227 6.31 14.82 15.77
C HIS A 227 5.09 15.74 15.54
N ALA A 228 3.95 15.19 15.10
CA ALA A 228 2.75 15.95 14.73
C ALA A 228 1.77 16.23 15.90
N GLN A 229 2.26 16.22 17.14
CA GLN A 229 1.41 16.24 18.35
C GLN A 229 0.45 17.42 18.41
N SER A 230 0.86 18.62 17.99
CA SER A 230 0.01 19.82 18.09
C SER A 230 -1.23 19.77 17.20
N LEU A 231 -1.11 19.26 15.97
CA LEU A 231 -2.26 19.09 15.07
C LEU A 231 -3.16 17.94 15.54
N LEU A 232 -2.55 16.85 16.02
CA LEU A 232 -3.28 15.74 16.61
C LEU A 232 -4.15 16.17 17.79
N ASP A 233 -3.58 16.92 18.74
CA ASP A 233 -4.31 17.40 19.92
C ASP A 233 -5.50 18.28 19.51
N ALA A 234 -5.32 19.15 18.51
CA ALA A 234 -6.39 20.00 17.99
C ALA A 234 -7.52 19.19 17.34
N MET A 235 -7.17 18.21 16.49
CA MET A 235 -8.13 17.32 15.84
C MET A 235 -8.88 16.47 16.86
N GLU A 236 -8.16 15.89 17.82
CA GLU A 236 -8.76 15.10 18.90
C GLU A 236 -9.77 15.93 19.71
N GLN A 237 -9.38 17.10 20.21
CA GLN A 237 -10.30 17.96 20.97
C GLN A 237 -11.51 18.37 20.13
N TRP A 238 -11.33 18.57 18.83
CA TRP A 238 -12.44 18.84 17.92
C TRP A 238 -13.41 17.64 17.86
N PHE A 239 -12.93 16.41 17.67
CA PHE A 239 -13.79 15.23 17.68
C PHE A 239 -14.52 15.02 19.00
N LEU A 240 -13.83 15.21 20.13
CA LEU A 240 -14.46 15.13 21.46
C LEU A 240 -15.58 16.17 21.60
N SER A 241 -15.41 17.36 21.03
CA SER A 241 -16.46 18.39 21.00
C SER A 241 -17.66 18.03 20.10
N GLN A 242 -17.46 17.13 19.13
CA GLN A 242 -18.52 16.58 18.27
C GLN A 242 -19.17 15.31 18.88
N GLY A 243 -18.86 14.98 20.15
CA GLY A 243 -19.45 13.83 20.84
C GLY A 243 -18.75 12.50 20.57
N CYS A 244 -17.56 12.50 19.97
CA CYS A 244 -16.74 11.29 19.90
C CYS A 244 -16.09 10.97 21.26
N GLU A 245 -15.72 9.72 21.45
CA GLU A 245 -15.06 9.21 22.66
C GLU A 245 -13.74 8.52 22.31
N ARG A 246 -12.78 8.52 23.23
CA ARG A 246 -11.56 7.72 23.07
C ARG A 246 -11.89 6.24 23.18
N TYR A 247 -11.42 5.46 22.22
CA TYR A 247 -11.51 4.01 22.25
C TYR A 247 -10.15 3.44 22.69
N ALA A 248 -10.13 2.73 23.82
CA ALA A 248 -8.95 2.10 24.40
C ALA A 248 -8.85 0.63 23.98
#